data_AF-A0A7S4GCT3-F1
#
_entry.id   AF-A0A7S4GCT3-F1
#
_cell.length_a   1.000
_cell.length_b   1.000
_cell.length_c   1.000
_cell.angle_alpha   90.00
_cell.angle_beta   90.00
_cell.angle_gamma   90.00
#
_symmetry.space_group_name_H-M   'P 1'
#
loop_
_entity.id
_entity.type
_entity.pdbx_description
1 polymer ?
#
loop_
_entity_poly.entity_id
_entity_poly.type
_entity_poly.pdbx_seq_one_letter_code
_entity_poly.pdbx_strand_id
1 'polypeptide(L)'
;IIGVGAQATVYKATHQPTGVDYALKVMRIGGRIPGSVVQQELAHVVRGHHANVVTSQHAFYHDNHLHIVMELMDAGNLRALTQNMGPLPQRIVANIARQVCLGLESLHRNQIVHRDIKPSNLLLNFKGDVKISDFGIATMQWASAKYRDSAWVGSHCYMSPERLNAQEFDTSADVWGAGL
;
A
#
# COMPACT_ATOMS: atom_id res chain seq x y z
N ILE A 1 9.05 -7.65 -14.89
CA ILE A 1 8.48 -6.48 -14.17
C ILE A 1 7.01 -6.76 -13.95
N ILE A 2 6.49 -6.52 -12.74
CA ILE A 2 5.06 -6.72 -12.41
C ILE A 2 4.36 -5.43 -12.00
N GLY A 3 5.09 -4.33 -11.81
CA GLY A 3 4.52 -3.00 -11.58
C GLY A 3 5.57 -1.91 -11.77
N VAL A 4 5.12 -0.74 -12.24
CA VAL A 4 5.94 0.47 -12.35
C VAL A 4 5.16 1.61 -11.72
N GLY A 5 5.72 2.21 -10.68
CA GLY A 5 5.17 3.38 -9.99
C GLY A 5 6.05 4.61 -10.19
N ALA A 6 5.60 5.75 -9.67
CA ALA A 6 6.35 7.01 -9.78
C ALA A 6 7.70 6.99 -9.06
N GLN A 7 7.82 6.18 -8.00
CA GLN A 7 8.98 6.14 -7.10
C GLN A 7 9.67 4.77 -7.04
N ALA A 8 9.06 3.73 -7.63
CA ALA A 8 9.53 2.36 -7.49
C ALA A 8 9.20 1.53 -8.73
N THR A 9 10.03 0.52 -9.01
CA THR A 9 9.69 -0.57 -9.93
C THR A 9 9.59 -1.86 -9.14
N VAL A 10 8.57 -2.67 -9.43
CA VAL A 10 8.32 -3.95 -8.76
C VAL A 10 8.59 -5.09 -9.73
N TYR A 11 9.39 -6.06 -9.30
CA TYR A 11 9.77 -7.24 -10.04
C TYR A 11 9.22 -8.49 -9.37
N LYS A 12 8.87 -9.51 -10.15
CA LYS A 12 8.77 -10.86 -9.63
C LYS A 12 10.20 -11.39 -9.45
N ALA A 13 10.51 -11.94 -8.28
CA ALA A 13 11.81 -12.52 -7.95
C ALA A 13 11.61 -13.91 -7.35
N THR A 14 12.53 -14.83 -7.61
CA THR A 14 12.49 -16.18 -7.04
C THR A 14 13.66 -16.33 -6.09
N HIS A 15 13.39 -16.69 -4.84
CA HIS A 15 14.43 -16.97 -3.86
C HIS A 15 15.12 -18.28 -4.21
N GLN A 16 16.37 -18.20 -4.70
CA GLN A 16 17.08 -19.35 -5.28
C GLN A 16 17.13 -20.58 -4.37
N PRO A 17 17.42 -20.48 -3.06
CA PRO A 17 17.49 -21.66 -2.19
C PRO A 17 16.15 -22.37 -1.98
N THR A 18 15.03 -21.63 -1.95
CA THR A 18 13.71 -22.21 -1.61
C THR A 18 12.78 -22.36 -2.82
N GLY A 19 13.09 -21.74 -3.96
CA GLY A 19 12.21 -21.68 -5.12
C GLY A 19 10.94 -20.84 -4.91
N VAL A 20 10.81 -20.14 -3.79
CA VAL A 20 9.62 -19.34 -3.47
C VAL A 20 9.65 -18.02 -4.24
N ASP A 21 8.51 -17.68 -4.84
CA ASP A 21 8.33 -16.43 -5.55
C ASP A 21 7.94 -15.27 -4.62
N TYR A 22 8.51 -14.10 -4.89
CA TYR A 22 8.37 -12.85 -4.15
C TYR A 22 8.14 -11.68 -5.10
N ALA A 23 7.63 -10.59 -4.54
CA ALA A 23 7.64 -9.27 -5.16
C ALA A 23 8.83 -8.46 -4.61
N LEU A 24 9.68 -7.95 -5.49
CA LEU A 24 10.84 -7.12 -5.16
C LEU A 24 10.57 -5.68 -5.59
N LYS A 25 10.31 -4.80 -4.62
CA LYS A 25 10.15 -3.35 -4.86
C LYS A 25 11.52 -2.69 -4.80
N VAL A 26 11.88 -1.99 -5.88
CA VAL A 26 13.18 -1.35 -6.06
C VAL A 26 12.98 0.15 -6.18
N MET A 27 13.62 0.92 -5.29
CA MET A 27 13.49 2.38 -5.17
C MET A 27 14.87 3.02 -5.24
N ARG A 28 15.07 4.00 -6.13
CA ARG A 28 16.35 4.68 -6.26
C ARG A 28 16.55 5.70 -5.14
N ILE A 29 17.62 5.54 -4.38
CA ILE A 29 17.97 6.42 -3.26
C ILE A 29 18.89 7.53 -3.76
N GLY A 30 18.76 8.75 -3.23
CA GLY A 30 19.63 9.87 -3.58
C GLY A 30 19.20 10.65 -4.83
N GLY A 31 17.89 10.85 -5.02
CA GLY A 31 17.32 11.68 -6.09
C GLY A 31 16.00 12.33 -5.65
N ARG A 32 14.89 12.00 -6.33
CA ARG A 32 13.53 12.51 -6.06
C ARG A 32 12.81 11.89 -4.85
N ILE A 33 13.41 10.92 -4.15
CA ILE A 33 12.76 10.20 -3.04
C ILE A 33 13.25 10.79 -1.71
N PRO A 34 12.38 11.47 -0.93
CA PRO A 34 12.74 11.96 0.39
C PRO A 34 13.09 10.82 1.35
N GLY A 35 14.05 11.05 2.26
CA GLY A 35 14.42 10.05 3.28
C GLY A 35 13.25 9.60 4.17
N SER A 36 12.22 10.44 4.32
CA SER A 36 10.98 10.10 5.02
C SER A 36 10.20 8.96 4.36
N VAL A 37 10.19 8.87 3.02
CA VAL A 37 9.53 7.79 2.28
C VAL A 37 10.24 6.45 2.56
N VAL A 38 11.58 6.46 2.54
CA VAL A 38 12.39 5.28 2.87
C VAL A 38 12.14 4.82 4.31
N GLN A 39 12.07 5.76 5.24
CA GLN A 39 11.81 5.46 6.65
C GLN A 39 10.41 4.88 6.87
N GLN A 40 9.39 5.37 6.15
CA GLN A 40 8.03 4.85 6.21
C GLN A 40 7.93 3.41 5.68
N GLU A 41 8.54 3.15 4.52
CA GLU A 41 8.60 1.82 3.94
C GLU A 41 9.33 0.83 4.88
N LEU A 42 10.48 1.23 5.44
CA LEU A 42 11.20 0.41 6.42
C LEU A 42 10.42 0.20 7.73
N ALA A 43 9.68 1.20 8.20
CA ALA A 43 8.85 1.06 9.39
C ALA A 43 7.72 0.04 9.19
N HIS A 44 7.19 -0.07 7.97
CA HIS A 44 6.21 -1.10 7.61
C HIS A 44 6.81 -2.52 7.68
N VAL A 45 8.05 -2.70 7.24
CA VAL A 45 8.76 -3.99 7.35
C VAL A 45 8.80 -4.52 8.80
N VAL A 46 8.90 -3.61 9.78
CA VAL A 46 9.13 -3.96 11.18
C VAL A 46 7.84 -4.22 11.97
N ARG A 47 6.67 -3.72 11.52
CA ARG A 47 5.45 -3.63 12.36
C ARG A 47 4.49 -4.83 12.29
N GLY A 48 4.97 -5.97 11.79
CA GLY A 48 4.28 -7.25 11.91
C GLY A 48 3.33 -7.59 10.75
N HIS A 49 2.70 -8.77 10.85
CA HIS A 49 1.93 -9.37 9.77
C HIS A 49 0.42 -9.23 10.01
N HIS A 50 -0.31 -8.85 8.97
CA HIS A 50 -1.77 -8.93 8.95
C HIS A 50 -2.25 -9.60 7.66
N ALA A 51 -3.32 -10.39 7.74
CA ALA A 51 -3.82 -11.16 6.60
C ALA A 51 -4.22 -10.28 5.40
N ASN A 52 -4.62 -9.03 5.65
CA ASN A 52 -5.07 -8.09 4.62
C ASN A 52 -4.12 -6.91 4.38
N VAL A 53 -2.86 -7.05 4.75
CA VAL A 53 -1.79 -6.08 4.48
C VAL A 53 -0.59 -6.82 3.89
N VAL A 54 0.00 -6.29 2.82
CA VAL A 54 1.17 -6.92 2.18
C VAL A 54 2.32 -6.99 3.17
N THR A 55 2.79 -8.21 3.38
CA THR A 55 3.94 -8.52 4.21
C THR A 55 5.23 -8.20 3.48
N SER A 56 6.08 -7.39 4.13
CA SER A 56 7.49 -7.27 3.75
C SER A 56 8.33 -8.22 4.61
N GLN A 57 9.17 -9.03 3.99
CA GLN A 57 10.02 -10.00 4.68
C GLN A 57 11.42 -9.46 4.97
N HIS A 58 11.94 -8.65 4.07
CA HIS A 58 13.30 -8.15 4.17
C HIS A 58 13.45 -6.83 3.41
N ALA A 59 14.41 -6.00 3.83
CA ALA A 59 14.81 -4.83 3.09
C ALA A 59 16.34 -4.70 3.13
N PHE A 60 16.93 -4.34 1.99
CA PHE A 60 18.37 -4.20 1.85
C PHE A 60 18.74 -3.11 0.84
N TYR A 61 19.97 -2.62 0.96
CA TYR A 61 20.53 -1.62 0.07
C TYR A 61 21.49 -2.30 -0.91
N HIS A 62 21.34 -2.00 -2.20
CA HIS A 62 22.22 -2.50 -3.24
C HIS A 62 22.24 -1.51 -4.42
N ASP A 63 23.42 -1.20 -4.95
CA ASP A 63 23.61 -0.30 -6.10
C ASP A 63 22.84 1.04 -6.02
N ASN A 64 22.88 1.70 -4.86
CA ASN A 64 22.13 2.95 -4.59
C ASN A 64 20.59 2.82 -4.69
N HIS A 65 20.06 1.60 -4.58
CA HIS A 65 18.63 1.33 -4.53
C HIS A 65 18.26 0.62 -3.22
N LEU A 66 17.12 1.02 -2.65
CA LEU A 66 16.44 0.28 -1.61
C LEU A 66 15.65 -0.83 -2.27
N HIS A 67 15.85 -2.04 -1.79
CA HIS A 67 15.15 -3.23 -2.21
C HIS A 67 14.29 -3.72 -1.05
N ILE A 68 13.00 -3.91 -1.29
CA ILE A 68 12.06 -4.44 -0.31
C ILE A 68 11.48 -5.73 -0.88
N VAL A 69 11.73 -6.84 -0.17
CA VAL A 69 11.21 -8.17 -0.48
C VAL A 69 9.85 -8.31 0.17
N MET A 70 8.82 -8.55 -0.63
CA MET A 70 7.44 -8.66 -0.20
C MET A 70 6.83 -9.96 -0.69
N GLU A 71 5.78 -10.43 0.00
CA GLU A 71 4.97 -11.52 -0.52
C GLU A 71 4.41 -11.20 -1.92
N LEU A 72 4.33 -12.21 -2.78
CA LEU A 72 3.79 -12.06 -4.13
C LEU A 72 2.27 -12.19 -4.12
N MET A 73 1.59 -11.19 -4.69
CA MET A 73 0.15 -11.21 -4.96
C MET A 73 -0.04 -11.48 -6.47
N ASP A 74 -0.33 -12.74 -6.80
CA ASP A 74 -0.20 -13.30 -8.16
C ASP A 74 -1.39 -13.02 -9.10
N ALA A 75 -2.44 -12.36 -8.63
CA ALA A 75 -3.61 -11.97 -9.44
C ALA A 75 -3.66 -10.44 -9.72
N GLY A 76 -2.56 -9.72 -9.47
CA GLY A 76 -2.45 -8.29 -9.79
C GLY A 76 -3.18 -7.39 -8.80
N ASN A 77 -3.84 -6.34 -9.30
CA ASN A 77 -4.56 -5.35 -8.47
C ASN A 77 -6.02 -5.17 -8.90
N LEU A 78 -6.83 -4.62 -8.00
CA LEU A 78 -8.26 -4.43 -8.20
C LEU A 78 -8.58 -3.52 -9.40
N ARG A 79 -7.73 -2.52 -9.70
CA ARG A 79 -7.91 -1.67 -10.89
C ARG A 79 -7.84 -2.48 -12.19
N ALA A 80 -6.83 -3.32 -12.33
CA ALA A 80 -6.67 -4.17 -13.51
C ALA A 80 -7.83 -5.18 -13.61
N LEU A 81 -8.27 -5.75 -12.48
CA LEU A 81 -9.41 -6.66 -12.44
C LEU A 81 -10.69 -5.99 -12.97
N THR A 82 -11.04 -4.80 -12.47
CA THR A 82 -12.27 -4.10 -12.88
C THR A 82 -12.19 -3.56 -14.31
N GLN A 83 -11.00 -3.19 -14.78
CA GLN A 83 -10.79 -2.81 -16.19
C GLN A 83 -11.03 -3.99 -17.14
N ASN A 84 -10.62 -5.19 -16.76
CA ASN A 84 -10.75 -6.38 -17.60
C ASN A 84 -12.14 -7.03 -17.52
N MET A 85 -12.74 -7.07 -16.33
CA MET A 85 -13.99 -7.78 -16.07
C MET A 85 -15.23 -6.88 -16.10
N GLY A 86 -15.05 -5.55 -16.04
CA GLY A 86 -16.14 -4.61 -15.80
C GLY A 86 -16.65 -4.63 -14.35
N PRO A 87 -17.89 -4.19 -14.10
CA PRO A 87 -18.49 -4.19 -12.78
C PRO A 87 -18.53 -5.59 -12.15
N LEU A 88 -18.07 -5.70 -10.91
CA LEU A 88 -18.05 -6.97 -10.18
C LEU A 88 -19.39 -7.23 -9.48
N PRO A 89 -19.80 -8.51 -9.30
CA PRO A 89 -21.00 -8.85 -8.54
C PRO A 89 -20.92 -8.33 -7.10
N GLN A 90 -22.06 -7.88 -6.56
CA GLN A 90 -22.14 -7.29 -5.21
C GLN A 90 -21.52 -8.17 -4.11
N ARG A 91 -21.70 -9.50 -4.19
CA ARG A 91 -21.10 -10.43 -3.22
C ARG A 91 -19.58 -10.42 -3.25
N ILE A 92 -18.97 -10.26 -4.42
CA ILE A 92 -17.52 -10.16 -4.59
C ILE A 92 -17.03 -8.82 -4.02
N VAL A 93 -17.72 -7.73 -4.36
CA VAL A 93 -17.42 -6.39 -3.81
C VAL A 93 -17.51 -6.40 -2.29
N ALA A 94 -18.53 -7.01 -1.69
CA ALA A 94 -18.69 -7.10 -0.24
C ALA A 94 -17.54 -7.89 0.43
N ASN A 95 -17.07 -8.98 -0.21
CA ASN A 95 -15.92 -9.72 0.30
C ASN A 95 -14.62 -8.89 0.22
N ILE A 96 -14.40 -8.21 -0.91
CA ILE A 96 -13.25 -7.30 -1.07
C ILE A 96 -13.29 -6.19 -0.01
N ALA A 97 -14.43 -5.51 0.13
CA ALA A 97 -14.62 -4.44 1.11
C ALA A 97 -14.36 -4.93 2.54
N ARG A 98 -14.86 -6.12 2.91
CA ARG A 98 -14.59 -6.72 4.22
C ARG A 98 -13.08 -6.89 4.46
N GLN A 99 -12.36 -7.44 3.49
CA GLN A 99 -10.92 -7.65 3.60
C GLN A 99 -10.14 -6.33 3.69
N VAL A 100 -10.52 -5.32 2.90
CA VAL A 100 -9.94 -3.97 3.00
C VAL A 100 -10.18 -3.36 4.37
N CYS A 101 -11.41 -3.44 4.91
CA CYS A 101 -11.72 -2.93 6.24
C CYS A 101 -10.91 -3.61 7.34
N LEU A 102 -10.70 -4.94 7.26
CA LEU A 102 -9.84 -5.65 8.21
C LEU A 102 -8.38 -5.18 8.13
N GLY A 103 -7.88 -4.93 6.91
CA GLY A 103 -6.55 -4.35 6.69
C GLY A 103 -6.43 -2.95 7.30
N LEU A 104 -7.41 -2.07 7.03
CA LEU A 104 -7.46 -0.73 7.58
C LEU A 104 -7.55 -0.72 9.10
N GLU A 105 -8.38 -1.56 9.69
CA GLU A 105 -8.49 -1.69 11.14
C GLU A 105 -7.13 -2.05 11.77
N SER A 106 -6.37 -2.95 11.16
CA SER A 106 -5.03 -3.30 11.62
C SER A 106 -4.05 -2.12 11.54
N LEU A 107 -4.07 -1.36 10.43
CA LEU A 107 -3.23 -0.16 10.27
C LEU A 107 -3.61 0.93 11.28
N HIS A 108 -4.90 1.21 11.42
CA HIS A 108 -5.44 2.27 12.27
C HIS A 108 -5.20 1.98 13.75
N ARG A 109 -5.28 0.71 14.19
CA ARG A 109 -4.88 0.29 15.55
C ARG A 109 -3.42 0.63 15.87
N ASN A 110 -2.56 0.65 14.85
CA ASN A 110 -1.14 1.01 14.98
C ASN A 110 -0.87 2.50 14.65
N GLN A 111 -1.92 3.33 14.59
CA GLN A 111 -1.84 4.76 14.26
C GLN A 111 -1.17 5.04 12.90
N ILE A 112 -1.39 4.13 11.93
CA ILE A 112 -0.91 4.26 10.56
C ILE A 112 -2.08 4.72 9.70
N VAL A 113 -1.93 5.84 8.99
CA VAL A 113 -2.87 6.26 7.94
C VAL A 113 -2.21 6.02 6.58
N HIS A 114 -2.89 5.26 5.72
CA HIS A 114 -2.36 4.84 4.43
C HIS A 114 -2.29 6.00 3.43
N ARG A 115 -3.32 6.86 3.39
CA ARG A 115 -3.45 8.07 2.55
C ARG A 115 -3.57 7.85 1.05
N ASP A 116 -3.42 6.63 0.56
CA ASP A 116 -3.57 6.28 -0.87
C ASP A 116 -4.41 5.03 -1.12
N ILE A 117 -5.50 4.85 -0.36
CA ILE A 117 -6.44 3.76 -0.61
C ILE A 117 -7.12 4.00 -1.96
N LYS A 118 -6.87 3.08 -2.90
CA LYS A 118 -7.41 3.08 -4.27
C LYS A 118 -7.28 1.69 -4.89
N PRO A 119 -8.03 1.36 -5.94
CA PRO A 119 -8.01 0.02 -6.56
C PRO A 119 -6.64 -0.46 -7.05
N SER A 120 -5.70 0.43 -7.40
CA SER A 120 -4.34 0.02 -7.83
C SER A 120 -3.42 -0.38 -6.67
N ASN A 121 -3.76 0.00 -5.43
CA ASN A 121 -3.00 -0.35 -4.22
C ASN A 121 -3.62 -1.53 -3.45
N LEU A 122 -4.74 -2.08 -3.95
CA LEU A 122 -5.38 -3.29 -3.43
C LEU A 122 -4.98 -4.49 -4.29
N LEU A 123 -4.06 -5.30 -3.77
CA LEU A 123 -3.50 -6.44 -4.48
C LEU A 123 -4.30 -7.72 -4.21
N LEU A 124 -4.31 -8.61 -5.19
CA LEU A 124 -5.10 -9.83 -5.24
C LEU A 124 -4.19 -11.04 -5.47
N ASN A 125 -4.58 -12.19 -4.93
CA ASN A 125 -3.99 -13.47 -5.29
C ASN A 125 -5.05 -14.46 -5.79
N PHE A 126 -4.64 -15.56 -6.40
CA PHE A 126 -5.56 -16.59 -6.92
C PHE A 126 -6.27 -17.40 -5.81
N LYS A 127 -5.88 -17.22 -4.54
CA LYS A 127 -6.58 -17.78 -3.38
C LYS A 127 -7.79 -16.94 -2.96
N GLY A 128 -7.96 -15.75 -3.55
CA GLY A 128 -9.05 -14.82 -3.23
C GLY A 128 -8.74 -13.85 -2.09
N ASP A 129 -7.47 -13.75 -1.68
CA ASP A 129 -7.03 -12.78 -0.68
C ASP A 129 -6.88 -11.39 -1.30
N VAL A 130 -7.26 -10.37 -0.54
CA VAL A 130 -7.08 -8.95 -0.84
C VAL A 130 -6.16 -8.35 0.21
N LYS A 131 -5.10 -7.68 -0.24
CA LYS A 131 -4.14 -7.03 0.65
C LYS A 131 -3.87 -5.58 0.25
N ILE A 132 -3.80 -4.71 1.25
CA ILE A 132 -3.39 -3.31 1.09
C ILE A 132 -1.87 -3.26 0.89
N SER A 133 -1.42 -2.47 -0.09
CA SER A 133 -0.01 -2.29 -0.44
C SER A 133 0.33 -0.83 -0.71
N ASP A 134 1.63 -0.55 -0.86
CA ASP A 134 2.22 0.75 -1.22
C ASP A 134 2.12 1.82 -0.12
N PHE A 135 3.03 1.70 0.85
CA PHE A 135 3.13 2.57 2.04
C PHE A 135 4.04 3.80 1.81
N GLY A 136 4.45 4.08 0.57
CA GLY A 136 5.42 5.12 0.26
C GLY A 136 4.97 6.54 0.62
N ILE A 137 3.67 6.71 0.88
CA ILE A 137 3.11 7.94 1.43
C ILE A 137 2.26 7.67 2.67
N ALA A 138 2.41 6.53 3.34
CA ALA A 138 1.75 6.33 4.62
C ALA A 138 2.29 7.32 5.65
N THR A 139 1.56 7.59 6.71
CA THR A 139 2.07 8.40 7.82
C THR A 139 1.80 7.69 9.13
N MET A 140 2.72 7.85 10.07
CA MET A 140 2.66 7.25 11.39
C MET A 140 2.61 8.36 12.41
N GLN A 141 1.64 8.31 13.31
CA GLN A 141 1.58 9.23 14.43
C GLN A 141 2.50 8.73 15.56
N TRP A 142 3.27 9.63 16.17
CA TRP A 142 3.93 9.37 17.47
C TRP A 142 3.24 10.06 18.66
N ALA A 143 2.24 10.93 18.44
CA ALA A 143 1.39 11.53 19.46
C ALA A 143 0.20 12.27 18.83
N SER A 144 -0.87 12.45 19.59
CA SER A 144 -2.27 12.90 19.35
C SER A 144 -2.58 14.08 18.39
N ALA A 145 -1.65 14.57 17.57
CA ALA A 145 -1.85 15.69 16.65
C ALA A 145 -2.42 15.24 15.30
N LYS A 146 -3.51 15.89 14.86
CA LYS A 146 -4.10 15.69 13.53
C LYS A 146 -3.10 16.07 12.42
N TYR A 147 -3.17 15.40 11.26
CA TYR A 147 -2.20 15.61 10.18
C TYR A 147 -2.45 16.95 9.45
N ARG A 148 -1.42 17.81 9.37
CA ARG A 148 -1.43 19.05 8.56
C ARG A 148 -0.37 19.07 7.47
N ASP A 149 0.83 18.55 7.76
CA ASP A 149 1.88 18.44 6.76
C ASP A 149 1.52 17.33 5.78
N SER A 150 1.45 17.66 4.48
CA SER A 150 1.21 16.75 3.35
C SER A 150 -0.25 16.49 2.94
N ALA A 151 -1.17 17.45 3.11
CA ALA A 151 -2.57 17.30 2.68
C ALA A 151 -2.73 16.83 1.22
N TRP A 152 -1.88 17.34 0.32
CA TRP A 152 -1.94 17.11 -1.14
C TRP A 152 -1.26 15.84 -1.65
N VAL A 153 -0.79 14.94 -0.79
CA VAL A 153 -0.03 13.75 -1.21
C VAL A 153 -0.95 12.56 -1.49
N GLY A 154 -0.82 11.91 -2.65
CA GLY A 154 -1.65 10.74 -3.03
C GLY A 154 -2.53 11.02 -4.23
N SER A 155 -3.49 10.13 -4.48
CA SER A 155 -4.31 10.19 -5.69
C SER A 155 -5.55 11.07 -5.47
N HIS A 156 -5.57 12.26 -6.07
CA HIS A 156 -6.64 13.27 -5.89
C HIS A 156 -8.07 12.73 -6.07
N CYS A 157 -8.29 11.80 -7.01
CA CYS A 157 -9.63 11.22 -7.26
C CYS A 157 -10.17 10.37 -6.09
N TYR A 158 -9.31 9.93 -5.18
CA TYR A 158 -9.67 9.12 -4.01
C TYR A 158 -9.45 9.88 -2.69
N MET A 159 -9.11 11.17 -2.78
CA MET A 159 -8.78 11.99 -1.63
C MET A 159 -10.06 12.47 -0.93
N SER A 160 -10.05 12.45 0.39
CA SER A 160 -11.18 12.93 1.19
C SER A 160 -11.31 14.45 1.15
N PRO A 161 -12.52 15.01 1.38
CA PRO A 161 -12.77 16.45 1.24
C PRO A 161 -11.92 17.30 2.19
N GLU A 162 -11.73 16.87 3.44
CA GLU A 162 -10.90 17.55 4.43
C GLU A 162 -9.44 17.64 3.95
N ARG A 163 -8.94 16.60 3.27
CA ARG A 163 -7.58 16.60 2.71
C ARG A 163 -7.45 17.53 1.51
N LEU A 164 -8.44 17.54 0.60
CA LEU A 164 -8.48 18.47 -0.53
C LEU A 164 -8.53 19.94 -0.06
N ASN A 165 -9.17 20.20 1.07
CA ASN A 165 -9.26 21.53 1.68
C ASN A 165 -8.07 21.89 2.57
N ALA A 166 -7.00 21.08 2.58
CA ALA A 166 -5.84 21.23 3.46
C ALA A 166 -6.21 21.37 4.95
N GLN A 167 -7.31 20.74 5.35
CA GLN A 167 -7.73 20.65 6.74
C GLN A 167 -7.03 19.48 7.44
N GLU A 168 -7.15 19.49 8.75
CA GLU A 168 -6.69 18.38 9.57
C GLU A 168 -7.48 17.10 9.26
N PHE A 169 -6.77 15.99 9.09
CA PHE A 169 -7.36 14.68 8.82
C PHE A 169 -6.83 13.62 9.79
N ASP A 170 -7.49 12.45 9.78
CA ASP A 170 -7.15 11.27 10.58
C ASP A 170 -7.36 9.98 9.75
N THR A 171 -7.55 8.85 10.43
CA THR A 171 -7.79 7.54 9.82
C THR A 171 -9.06 7.48 8.98
N SER A 172 -10.04 8.35 9.20
CA SER A 172 -11.28 8.41 8.41
C SER A 172 -11.05 8.74 6.93
N ALA A 173 -9.93 9.38 6.60
CA ALA A 173 -9.53 9.63 5.22
C ALA A 173 -9.31 8.34 4.41
N ASP A 174 -8.84 7.26 5.05
CA ASP A 174 -8.70 5.95 4.39
C ASP A 174 -10.05 5.28 4.18
N VAL A 175 -11.01 5.50 5.10
CA VAL A 175 -12.38 4.98 4.99
C VAL A 175 -13.10 5.64 3.82
N TRP A 176 -12.90 6.95 3.63
CA TRP A 176 -13.38 7.66 2.43
C TRP A 176 -12.84 7.02 1.15
N GLY A 177 -11.52 6.82 1.06
CA GLY A 177 -10.89 6.21 -0.11
C GLY A 177 -11.37 4.77 -0.37
N ALA A 178 -11.70 4.01 0.68
CA ALA A 178 -12.28 2.68 0.56
C ALA A 178 -13.75 2.67 0.10
N GLY A 179 -14.48 3.76 0.32
CA GLY A 179 -15.89 3.91 -0.07
C GLY A 179 -16.10 4.32 -1.54
N LEU A 180 -15.06 4.87 -2.20
CA LEU A 180 -15.07 5.29 -3.60
C LEU A 180 -14.69 4.15 -4.56
#